data_AF-A0A7C1EUZ3-F1
#
_entry.id   AF-A0A7C1EUZ3-F1
#
_cell.length_a   1.000
_cell.length_b   1.000
_cell.length_c   1.000
_cell.angle_alpha   90.00
_cell.angle_beta   90.00
_cell.angle_gamma   90.00
#
_symmetry.space_group_name_H-M   'P 1'
#
loop_
_entity.id
_entity.type
_entity.pdbx_description
1 polymer ?
#
loop_
_entity_poly.entity_id
_entity_poly.type
_entity_poly.pdbx_seq_one_letter_code
_entity_poly.pdbx_strand_id
1 'polypeptide(L)'
;ESAILLKQWNEMKIKALPMGFLNAAEQPGFWKATNGKCEYLIVNLVNGGNAPANINSWTKKFVEAYKKKYGLEPEGYGTSSSYMAVYVLKDAIERAGSLDSDTVIKALEETNMVGVYGRIKFDKKTHQVIPSLDPNEGAVTSIIQWQKGKRVHIFPPKTAEGQIILPPWMKK
;
A
#
# COMPACT_ATOMS: atom_id res chain seq x y z
N GLU A 1 14.62 7.28 -14.96
CA GLU A 1 13.60 7.67 -15.96
C GLU A 1 12.39 8.37 -15.34
N SER A 2 11.65 7.75 -14.39
CA SER A 2 10.42 8.35 -13.82
C SER A 2 10.59 9.74 -13.20
N ALA A 3 11.72 10.01 -12.53
CA ALA A 3 11.99 11.33 -11.96
C ALA A 3 12.18 12.42 -13.03
N ILE A 4 12.78 12.08 -14.17
CA ILE A 4 12.97 13.01 -15.30
C ILE A 4 11.61 13.28 -15.95
N LEU A 5 10.83 12.23 -16.21
CA LEU A 5 9.48 12.33 -16.76
C LEU A 5 8.61 13.28 -15.93
N LEU A 6 8.61 13.15 -14.60
CA LEU A 6 7.78 14.03 -13.75
C LEU A 6 8.30 15.46 -13.66
N LYS A 7 9.62 15.68 -13.73
CA LYS A 7 10.18 17.04 -13.84
C LYS A 7 9.68 17.71 -15.12
N GLN A 8 9.80 17.03 -16.27
CA GLN A 8 9.34 17.54 -17.57
C GLN A 8 7.83 17.75 -17.59
N TRP A 9 7.04 16.79 -17.10
CA TRP A 9 5.58 16.93 -16.99
C TRP A 9 5.17 18.20 -16.22
N ASN A 10 5.83 18.45 -15.08
CA ASN A 10 5.57 19.61 -14.24
C ASN A 10 6.03 20.92 -14.91
N GLU A 11 7.23 20.94 -15.48
CA GLU A 11 7.82 22.13 -16.13
C GLU A 11 7.06 22.55 -17.39
N MET A 12 6.67 21.57 -18.21
CA MET A 12 5.85 21.79 -19.41
C MET A 12 4.38 22.08 -19.07
N LYS A 13 3.98 21.96 -17.81
CA LYS A 13 2.60 22.15 -17.34
C LYS A 13 1.60 21.32 -18.15
N ILE A 14 1.94 20.07 -18.42
CA ILE A 14 1.08 19.17 -19.21
C ILE A 14 -0.26 19.01 -18.49
N LYS A 15 -1.36 19.20 -19.24
CA LYS A 15 -2.73 19.14 -18.71
C LYS A 15 -3.25 17.70 -18.58
N ALA A 16 -2.47 16.84 -17.94
CA ALA A 16 -2.82 15.46 -17.64
C ALA A 16 -2.34 15.11 -16.22
N LEU A 17 -3.08 14.26 -15.51
CA LEU A 17 -2.69 13.82 -14.17
C LEU A 17 -1.89 12.50 -14.29
N PRO A 18 -0.61 12.47 -13.88
CA PRO A 18 0.18 11.25 -13.94
C PRO A 18 -0.31 10.30 -12.83
N MET A 19 -0.56 9.06 -13.23
CA MET A 19 -1.03 8.00 -12.36
C MET A 19 -0.45 6.65 -12.80
N GLY A 20 -0.12 5.79 -11.84
CA GLY A 20 0.22 4.40 -12.15
C GLY A 20 0.93 3.67 -11.02
N PHE A 21 1.50 2.52 -11.37
CA PHE A 21 2.44 1.78 -10.53
C PHE A 21 3.87 2.31 -10.77
N LEU A 22 4.41 3.07 -9.82
CA LEU A 22 5.70 3.76 -9.96
C LEU A 22 6.57 3.50 -8.72
N ASN A 23 7.32 2.39 -8.70
CA ASN A 23 8.19 1.97 -7.59
C ASN A 23 9.07 3.09 -7.01
N ALA A 24 9.71 3.88 -7.88
CA ALA A 24 10.56 5.00 -7.43
C ALA A 24 9.77 6.03 -6.61
N ALA A 25 8.50 6.24 -6.95
CA ALA A 25 7.62 7.21 -6.30
C ALA A 25 6.94 6.69 -5.03
N GLU A 26 7.10 5.40 -4.72
CA GLU A 26 6.69 4.82 -3.44
C GLU A 26 7.67 5.19 -2.32
N GLN A 27 8.92 5.49 -2.65
CA GLN A 27 9.96 5.83 -1.68
C GLN A 27 9.77 7.25 -1.12
N PRO A 28 9.89 7.47 0.21
CA PRO A 28 9.82 8.81 0.81
C PRO A 28 10.82 9.80 0.18
N GLY A 29 11.98 9.32 -0.25
CA GLY A 29 13.03 10.12 -0.90
C GLY A 29 12.66 10.69 -2.27
N PHE A 30 11.58 10.23 -2.91
CA PHE A 30 11.22 10.63 -4.26
C PHE A 30 10.87 12.12 -4.39
N TRP A 31 10.29 12.70 -3.34
CA TRP A 31 10.05 14.13 -3.29
C TRP A 31 11.35 14.93 -3.50
N LYS A 32 12.41 14.55 -2.77
CA LYS A 32 13.73 15.18 -2.91
C LYS A 32 14.32 14.91 -4.28
N ALA A 33 14.25 13.68 -4.78
CA ALA A 33 14.78 13.30 -6.10
C ALA A 33 14.17 14.12 -7.27
N THR A 34 12.90 14.50 -7.11
CA THR A 34 12.17 15.30 -8.09
C THR A 34 12.20 16.81 -7.81
N ASN A 35 12.85 17.28 -6.74
CA ASN A 35 12.77 18.67 -6.27
C ASN A 35 11.31 19.13 -6.08
N GLY A 36 10.46 18.25 -5.54
CA GLY A 36 9.02 18.48 -5.34
C GLY A 36 8.16 18.42 -6.61
N LYS A 37 8.77 18.15 -7.79
CA LYS A 37 8.05 18.12 -9.07
C LYS A 37 7.11 16.91 -9.22
N CYS A 38 7.18 15.93 -8.32
CA CYS A 38 6.20 14.85 -8.23
C CYS A 38 4.90 15.25 -7.52
N GLU A 39 4.73 16.49 -7.05
CA GLU A 39 3.46 16.95 -6.50
C GLU A 39 2.30 16.62 -7.46
N TYR A 40 1.18 16.16 -6.89
CA TYR A 40 -0.03 15.67 -7.56
C TYR A 40 0.07 14.29 -8.23
N LEU A 41 1.25 13.66 -8.30
CA LEU A 41 1.38 12.28 -8.80
C LEU A 41 0.54 11.32 -7.96
N ILE A 42 -0.27 10.51 -8.64
CA ILE A 42 -1.00 9.39 -8.02
C ILE A 42 -0.19 8.10 -8.19
N VAL A 43 0.00 7.36 -7.11
CA VAL A 43 0.74 6.09 -7.10
C VAL A 43 -0.14 4.99 -6.53
N ASN A 44 -0.29 3.90 -7.28
CA ASN A 44 -0.94 2.68 -6.79
C ASN A 44 0.09 1.82 -6.05
N LEU A 45 -0.11 1.59 -4.76
CA LEU A 45 0.78 0.81 -3.89
C LEU A 45 0.36 -0.66 -3.75
N VAL A 46 -0.67 -1.07 -4.49
CA VAL A 46 -1.29 -2.41 -4.54
C VAL A 46 -1.98 -2.82 -3.25
N ASN A 47 -1.27 -2.89 -2.13
CA ASN A 47 -1.79 -3.25 -0.81
C ASN A 47 -1.62 -2.11 0.20
N GLY A 48 -2.55 -2.04 1.14
CA GLY A 48 -2.47 -1.17 2.31
C GLY A 48 -1.15 -1.28 3.08
N GLY A 49 -0.69 -0.16 3.65
CA GLY A 49 0.48 -0.13 4.54
C GLY A 49 1.85 -0.07 3.86
N ASN A 50 1.93 -0.12 2.52
CA ASN A 50 3.19 0.14 1.79
C ASN A 50 3.61 1.62 1.81
N ALA A 51 2.73 2.50 2.30
CA ALA A 51 3.00 3.84 2.81
C ALA A 51 2.15 4.04 4.08
N PRO A 52 2.39 5.08 4.90
CA PRO A 52 1.51 5.41 6.01
C PRO A 52 0.06 5.57 5.55
N ALA A 53 -0.85 4.88 6.23
CA ALA A 53 -2.28 4.94 5.99
C ALA A 53 -3.05 4.60 7.28
N ASN A 54 -4.21 5.21 7.46
CA ASN A 54 -5.14 4.91 8.57
C ASN A 54 -6.20 3.87 8.15
N ILE A 55 -5.78 2.62 7.94
CA ILE A 55 -6.68 1.52 7.56
C ILE A 55 -7.25 0.82 8.79
N ASN A 56 -6.39 0.34 9.70
CA ASN A 56 -6.79 -0.28 10.96
C ASN A 56 -5.63 -0.24 11.99
N SER A 57 -5.83 -0.86 13.16
CA SER A 57 -4.82 -0.91 14.23
C SER A 57 -3.54 -1.66 13.84
N TRP A 58 -3.63 -2.68 13.00
CA TRP A 58 -2.46 -3.39 12.47
C TRP A 58 -1.63 -2.51 11.55
N THR A 59 -2.26 -1.69 10.71
CA THR A 59 -1.56 -0.73 9.86
C THR A 59 -0.75 0.25 10.68
N LYS A 60 -1.37 0.83 11.71
CA LYS A 60 -0.69 1.77 12.62
C LYS A 60 0.50 1.11 13.33
N LYS A 61 0.28 -0.09 13.91
CA LYS A 61 1.33 -0.88 14.56
C LYS A 61 2.50 -1.17 13.63
N PHE A 62 2.22 -1.57 12.38
CA PHE A 62 3.23 -1.86 11.38
C PHE A 62 4.02 -0.61 10.97
N VAL A 63 3.33 0.50 10.68
CA VAL A 63 3.97 1.77 10.30
C VAL A 63 4.90 2.27 11.40
N GLU A 64 4.46 2.22 12.66
CA GLU A 64 5.26 2.63 13.82
C GLU A 64 6.48 1.70 14.02
N ALA A 65 6.29 0.39 13.94
CA ALA A 65 7.38 -0.57 14.06
C ALA A 65 8.41 -0.43 12.93
N TYR A 66 7.94 -0.20 11.70
CA TYR A 66 8.80 0.03 10.54
C TYR A 66 9.62 1.30 10.71
N LYS A 67 8.99 2.42 11.10
CA LYS A 67 9.66 3.68 11.42
C LYS A 67 10.73 3.52 12.49
N LYS A 68 10.40 2.80 13.57
CA LYS A 68 11.35 2.53 14.65
C LYS A 68 12.56 1.72 14.19
N LYS A 69 12.35 0.73 13.31
CA LYS A 69 13.41 -0.17 12.85
C LYS A 69 14.30 0.45 11.77
N TYR A 70 13.71 1.16 10.81
CA TYR A 70 14.41 1.62 9.60
C TYR A 70 14.65 3.12 9.55
N GLY A 71 14.11 3.89 10.50
CA GLY A 71 14.28 5.36 10.54
C GLY A 71 13.53 6.11 9.44
N LEU A 72 12.67 5.43 8.68
CA LEU A 72 11.86 5.98 7.61
C LEU A 72 10.48 5.34 7.57
N GLU A 73 9.54 6.01 6.91
CA GLU A 73 8.18 5.50 6.75
C GLU A 73 8.13 4.29 5.80
N PRO A 74 7.18 3.34 5.92
CA PRO A 74 7.06 2.22 4.99
C PRO A 74 7.19 2.65 3.54
N GLU A 75 7.94 1.87 2.79
CA GLU A 75 8.22 2.07 1.38
C GLU A 75 8.27 0.74 0.65
N GLY A 76 8.17 0.81 -0.67
CA GLY A 76 8.37 -0.32 -1.55
C GLY A 76 7.18 -1.29 -1.61
N TYR A 77 6.89 -1.73 -2.82
CA TYR A 77 5.92 -2.76 -3.11
C TYR A 77 6.20 -4.04 -2.31
N GLY A 78 5.17 -4.52 -1.62
CA GLY A 78 5.16 -5.82 -0.95
C GLY A 78 5.65 -5.79 0.50
N THR A 79 6.13 -4.67 1.03
CA THR A 79 6.64 -4.61 2.42
C THR A 79 5.58 -5.02 3.45
N SER A 80 4.34 -4.52 3.33
CA SER A 80 3.25 -4.90 4.23
C SER A 80 2.84 -6.37 4.05
N SER A 81 2.87 -6.87 2.81
CA SER A 81 2.50 -8.24 2.46
C SER A 81 3.53 -9.25 2.96
N SER A 82 4.82 -8.98 2.79
CA SER A 82 5.91 -9.81 3.32
C SER A 82 5.90 -9.86 4.84
N TYR A 83 5.56 -8.74 5.50
CA TYR A 83 5.37 -8.72 6.95
C TYR A 83 4.20 -9.62 7.37
N MET A 84 3.06 -9.52 6.69
CA MET A 84 1.88 -10.32 7.01
C MET A 84 2.01 -11.79 6.64
N ALA A 85 2.77 -12.15 5.60
CA ALA A 85 2.97 -13.53 5.17
C ALA A 85 3.51 -14.42 6.31
N VAL A 86 4.43 -13.88 7.12
CA VAL A 86 4.97 -14.60 8.28
C VAL A 86 3.91 -14.83 9.35
N TYR A 87 3.06 -13.85 9.63
CA TYR A 87 1.95 -13.99 10.59
C TYR A 87 0.88 -14.96 10.11
N VAL A 88 0.54 -14.93 8.82
CA VAL A 88 -0.39 -15.87 8.18
C VAL A 88 0.12 -17.29 8.28
N LEU A 89 1.39 -17.51 7.93
CA LEU A 89 2.01 -18.85 8.01
C LEU A 89 2.07 -19.34 9.45
N LYS A 90 2.45 -18.47 10.39
CA LYS A 90 2.46 -18.77 11.83
C LYS A 90 1.07 -19.23 12.30
N ASP A 91 0.04 -18.43 12.04
CA ASP A 91 -1.35 -18.74 12.43
C ASP A 91 -1.80 -20.10 11.86
N ALA A 92 -1.51 -20.35 10.58
CA ALA A 92 -1.87 -21.60 9.93
C ALA A 92 -1.17 -22.81 10.56
N ILE A 93 0.14 -22.71 10.85
CA ILE A 93 0.90 -23.77 11.53
C ILE A 93 0.35 -24.01 12.95
N GLU A 94 0.05 -22.94 13.70
CA GLU A 94 -0.52 -23.05 15.06
C GLU A 94 -1.90 -23.73 15.04
N ARG A 95 -2.76 -23.41 14.07
CA ARG A 95 -4.06 -24.08 13.89
C ARG A 95 -3.92 -25.52 13.41
N ALA A 96 -2.97 -25.80 12.53
CA ALA A 96 -2.70 -27.15 12.02
C ALA A 96 -2.11 -28.09 13.08
N GLY A 97 -1.38 -27.54 14.07
CA GLY A 97 -0.67 -28.34 15.08
C GLY A 97 0.42 -29.23 14.49
N SER A 98 0.87 -28.93 13.27
CA SER A 98 1.78 -29.76 12.47
C SER A 98 2.57 -28.90 11.49
N LEU A 99 3.69 -29.44 11.01
CA LEU A 99 4.47 -28.89 9.89
C LEU A 99 4.29 -29.70 8.60
N ASP A 100 3.42 -30.71 8.64
CA ASP A 100 3.01 -31.46 7.45
C ASP A 100 2.34 -30.53 6.42
N SER A 101 2.77 -30.61 5.17
CA SER A 101 2.37 -29.66 4.13
C SER A 101 0.87 -29.71 3.82
N ASP A 102 0.29 -30.90 3.70
CA ASP A 102 -1.13 -31.05 3.38
C ASP A 102 -2.03 -30.49 4.49
N THR A 103 -1.60 -30.68 5.75
CA THR A 103 -2.30 -30.14 6.92
C THR A 103 -2.19 -28.62 6.99
N VAL A 104 -1.01 -28.06 6.74
CA VAL A 104 -0.79 -26.60 6.73
C VAL A 104 -1.51 -25.91 5.56
N ILE A 105 -1.54 -26.52 4.38
CA ILE A 105 -2.28 -25.99 3.21
C ILE A 105 -3.76 -25.82 3.55
N LYS A 106 -4.39 -26.85 4.13
CA LYS A 106 -5.80 -26.77 4.57
C LYS A 106 -6.01 -25.65 5.58
N ALA A 107 -5.09 -25.50 6.53
CA ALA A 107 -5.16 -24.41 7.49
C ALA A 107 -5.01 -23.02 6.82
N LEU A 108 -4.10 -22.87 5.84
CA LEU A 108 -3.94 -21.64 5.06
C LEU A 108 -5.20 -21.28 4.26
N GLU A 109 -5.85 -22.26 3.62
CA GLU A 109 -7.11 -22.07 2.89
C GLU A 109 -8.26 -21.57 3.81
N GLU A 110 -8.17 -21.87 5.10
CA GLU A 110 -9.12 -21.43 6.14
C GLU A 110 -8.72 -20.11 6.83
N THR A 111 -7.59 -19.49 6.46
CA THR A 111 -7.14 -18.24 7.07
C THR A 111 -8.23 -17.16 6.98
N ASN A 112 -8.53 -16.56 8.12
CA ASN A 112 -9.44 -15.44 8.26
C ASN A 112 -8.97 -14.52 9.39
N MET A 113 -8.01 -13.65 9.09
CA MET A 113 -7.38 -12.79 10.08
C MET A 113 -7.39 -11.32 9.66
N VAL A 114 -7.36 -10.41 10.62
CA VAL A 114 -7.13 -8.97 10.35
C VAL A 114 -5.63 -8.71 10.37
N GLY A 115 -5.12 -8.08 9.32
CA GLY A 115 -3.72 -7.70 9.16
C GLY A 115 -3.55 -6.24 8.71
N VAL A 116 -2.33 -5.91 8.30
CA VAL A 116 -1.91 -4.54 7.94
C VAL A 116 -2.80 -3.89 6.87
N TYR A 117 -3.29 -4.67 5.91
CA TYR A 117 -4.11 -4.18 4.78
C TYR A 117 -5.55 -4.70 4.83
N GLY A 118 -6.11 -4.88 6.03
CA GLY A 118 -7.49 -5.34 6.20
C GLY A 118 -7.58 -6.85 6.45
N ARG A 119 -8.72 -7.45 6.08
CA ARG A 119 -9.00 -8.85 6.35
C ARG A 119 -8.36 -9.76 5.30
N ILE A 120 -7.45 -10.62 5.74
CA ILE A 120 -6.76 -11.60 4.92
C ILE A 120 -7.56 -12.90 4.93
N LYS A 121 -8.06 -13.25 3.75
CA LYS A 121 -8.72 -14.52 3.40
C LYS A 121 -8.25 -14.92 2.01
N PHE A 122 -8.24 -16.22 1.74
CA PHE A 122 -7.87 -16.76 0.43
C PHE A 122 -9.07 -17.34 -0.29
N ASP A 123 -9.16 -17.08 -1.59
CA ASP A 123 -10.10 -17.77 -2.45
C ASP A 123 -9.65 -19.22 -2.63
N LYS A 124 -10.53 -20.18 -2.35
CA LYS A 124 -10.20 -21.62 -2.35
C LYS A 124 -9.87 -22.18 -3.74
N LYS A 125 -10.23 -21.49 -4.82
CA LYS A 125 -9.97 -21.96 -6.19
C LYS A 125 -8.65 -21.44 -6.73
N THR A 126 -8.32 -20.19 -6.41
CA THR A 126 -7.18 -19.46 -6.98
C THR A 126 -6.02 -19.29 -5.99
N HIS A 127 -6.27 -19.53 -4.70
CA HIS A 127 -5.37 -19.27 -3.58
C HIS A 127 -4.90 -17.80 -3.52
N GLN A 128 -5.64 -16.89 -4.16
CA GLN A 128 -5.38 -15.46 -4.10
C GLN A 128 -6.05 -14.84 -2.89
N VAL A 129 -5.42 -13.79 -2.35
CA VAL A 129 -6.05 -12.99 -1.30
C VAL A 129 -7.32 -12.33 -1.86
N ILE A 130 -8.40 -12.32 -1.09
CA ILE A 130 -9.68 -11.75 -1.50
C ILE A 130 -9.63 -10.22 -1.30
N PRO A 131 -9.69 -9.41 -2.37
CA PRO A 131 -9.68 -7.95 -2.25
C PRO A 131 -11.04 -7.40 -1.79
N SER A 132 -11.03 -6.23 -1.16
CA SER A 132 -12.23 -5.43 -0.89
C SER A 132 -11.90 -3.93 -0.86
N LEU A 133 -12.93 -3.09 -0.92
CA LEU A 133 -12.83 -1.66 -0.59
C LEU A 133 -13.13 -1.38 0.90
N ASP A 134 -13.63 -2.39 1.64
CA ASP A 134 -13.81 -2.36 3.09
C ASP A 134 -12.75 -3.25 3.77
N PRO A 135 -11.91 -2.69 4.67
CA PRO A 135 -10.89 -3.47 5.36
C PRO A 135 -11.45 -4.53 6.32
N ASN A 136 -12.73 -4.47 6.67
CA ASN A 136 -13.40 -5.48 7.48
C ASN A 136 -13.88 -6.69 6.65
N GLU A 137 -13.98 -6.56 5.34
CA GLU A 137 -14.50 -7.58 4.44
C GLU A 137 -13.40 -8.32 3.67
N GLY A 138 -12.30 -7.63 3.35
CA GLY A 138 -11.17 -8.18 2.59
C GLY A 138 -9.90 -7.34 2.65
N ALA A 139 -8.93 -7.71 1.81
CA ALA A 139 -7.68 -6.98 1.65
C ALA A 139 -7.89 -5.70 0.85
N VAL A 140 -7.60 -4.55 1.45
CA VAL A 140 -7.72 -3.24 0.81
C VAL A 140 -6.43 -2.83 0.12
N THR A 141 -6.59 -2.17 -1.02
CA THR A 141 -5.50 -1.48 -1.70
C THR A 141 -5.10 -0.19 -0.98
N SER A 142 -3.99 0.41 -1.42
CA SER A 142 -3.64 1.79 -1.10
C SER A 142 -3.23 2.51 -2.36
N ILE A 143 -3.94 3.59 -2.66
CA ILE A 143 -3.52 4.55 -3.68
C ILE A 143 -3.23 5.84 -2.95
N ILE A 144 -2.03 6.39 -3.19
CA ILE A 144 -1.60 7.65 -2.60
C ILE A 144 -1.54 8.73 -3.67
N GLN A 145 -1.63 9.98 -3.24
CA GLN A 145 -1.18 11.12 -4.02
C GLN A 145 -0.06 11.84 -3.26
N TRP A 146 0.98 12.26 -3.99
CA TRP A 146 1.96 13.19 -3.43
C TRP A 146 1.33 14.57 -3.25
N GLN A 147 1.19 15.02 -2.00
CA GLN A 147 0.62 16.32 -1.65
C GLN A 147 1.53 17.00 -0.62
N LYS A 148 2.08 18.19 -0.96
CA LYS A 148 2.92 18.97 -0.05
C LYS A 148 4.05 18.14 0.63
N GLY A 149 4.73 17.30 -0.15
CA GLY A 149 5.81 16.45 0.36
C GLY A 149 5.39 15.19 1.10
N LYS A 150 4.11 14.86 1.16
CA LYS A 150 3.58 13.67 1.83
C LYS A 150 2.89 12.73 0.85
N ARG A 151 2.98 11.43 1.10
CA ARG A 151 2.20 10.39 0.42
C ARG A 151 0.86 10.27 1.13
N VAL A 152 -0.15 10.99 0.64
CA VAL A 152 -1.49 11.02 1.24
C VAL A 152 -2.31 9.88 0.67
N HIS A 153 -2.81 8.99 1.52
CA HIS A 153 -3.68 7.89 1.12
C HIS A 153 -5.06 8.41 0.71
N ILE A 154 -5.43 8.25 -0.57
CA ILE A 154 -6.64 8.84 -1.18
C ILE A 154 -7.69 7.80 -1.58
N PHE A 155 -7.35 6.50 -1.55
CA PHE A 155 -8.28 5.42 -1.91
C PHE A 155 -7.86 4.10 -1.22
N PRO A 156 -8.82 3.26 -0.75
CA PRO A 156 -10.27 3.33 -0.98
C PRO A 156 -11.00 4.38 -0.14
N PRO A 157 -12.23 4.80 -0.51
CA PRO A 157 -12.95 5.87 0.18
C PRO A 157 -13.17 5.62 1.68
N LYS A 158 -13.36 4.36 2.09
CA LYS A 158 -13.55 3.99 3.50
C LYS A 158 -12.31 4.24 4.38
N THR A 159 -11.13 4.33 3.79
CA THR A 159 -9.86 4.53 4.52
C THR A 159 -9.08 5.75 4.03
N ALA A 160 -9.63 6.50 3.08
CA ALA A 160 -9.02 7.69 2.50
C ALA A 160 -8.83 8.79 3.54
N GLU A 161 -7.65 9.41 3.53
CA GLU A 161 -7.24 10.49 4.44
C GLU A 161 -7.21 11.85 3.73
N GLY A 162 -7.44 11.85 2.41
CA GLY A 162 -7.47 13.05 1.59
C GLY A 162 -8.20 12.83 0.27
N GLN A 163 -8.39 13.92 -0.45
CA GLN A 163 -8.97 13.91 -1.79
C GLN A 163 -7.87 14.13 -2.84
N ILE A 164 -8.15 13.75 -4.08
CA ILE A 164 -7.29 14.09 -5.22
C ILE A 164 -7.24 15.61 -5.38
N ILE A 165 -6.02 16.16 -5.43
CA ILE A 165 -5.77 17.56 -5.75
C ILE A 165 -5.29 17.65 -7.20
N LEU A 166 -5.93 18.51 -7.99
CA LEU A 166 -5.48 18.79 -9.34
C LEU A 166 -4.38 19.88 -9.34
N PRO A 167 -3.36 19.73 -10.21
CA PRO A 167 -2.38 20.78 -10.43
C PRO A 167 -3.03 22.12 -10.79
N PRO A 168 -2.48 23.28 -10.34
CA PRO A 168 -3.05 24.59 -10.64
C PRO A 168 -3.21 24.87 -12.14
N TRP A 169 -2.29 24.38 -12.97
CA TRP A 169 -2.31 24.58 -14.43
C TRP A 169 -3.34 23.74 -15.18
N MET A 170 -4.03 22.83 -14.49
CA MET A 170 -5.15 22.05 -15.04
C MET A 170 -6.50 22.72 -14.82
N LYS A 171 -6.58 23.77 -13.99
CA LYS A 171 -7.80 24.55 -13.80
C LYS A 171 -8.02 25.44 -15.03
N LYS A 172 -9.29 25.58 -15.44
CA LYS A 172 -9.70 26.44 -16.56
C LYS A 172 -9.44 27.91 -16.24
#